data_AF-A0A434CMU1-F1
#
_entry.id   AF-A0A434CMU1-F1
#
_cell.length_a   1.000
_cell.length_b   1.000
_cell.length_c   1.000
_cell.angle_alpha   90.00
_cell.angle_beta   90.00
_cell.angle_gamma   90.00
#
_symmetry.space_group_name_H-M   'P 1'
#
loop_
_entity.id
_entity.type
_entity.pdbx_description
1 polymer ?
#
loop_
_entity_poly.entity_id
_entity_poly.type
_entity_poly.pdbx_seq_one_letter_code
_entity_poly.pdbx_strand_id
1 'polypeptide(L)' 'ISKAGNRYLRQLLVVGAMAVIRYAERNGTRRPWLVQLMARRTTKVAAVALANKTARMVWALMTGGERYREPVIA' A
#
# COMPACT_ATOMS: atom_id res chain seq x y z
N ILE A 1 -1.72 -8.17 6.37
CA ILE A 1 -3.13 -8.43 5.98
C ILE A 1 -3.33 -9.94 5.97
N SER A 2 -3.91 -10.50 7.04
CA SER A 2 -4.21 -11.93 7.12
C SER A 2 -5.62 -12.22 6.57
N LYS A 3 -5.90 -13.50 6.27
CA LYS A 3 -7.27 -13.95 5.96
C LYS A 3 -8.21 -13.80 7.17
N ALA A 4 -7.67 -13.85 8.39
CA ALA A 4 -8.40 -13.76 9.65
C ALA A 4 -8.82 -12.33 10.05
N GLY A 5 -8.30 -11.29 9.40
CA GLY A 5 -8.73 -9.92 9.64
C GLY A 5 -10.06 -9.55 8.96
N ASN A 6 -10.58 -8.35 9.23
CA ASN A 6 -11.81 -7.85 8.63
C ASN A 6 -11.73 -7.85 7.08
N ARG A 7 -12.66 -8.58 6.45
CA ARG A 7 -12.73 -8.75 4.99
C ARG A 7 -12.98 -7.45 4.25
N TYR A 8 -13.88 -6.61 4.77
CA TYR A 8 -14.27 -5.36 4.16
C TYR A 8 -13.13 -4.33 4.19
N LEU A 9 -12.45 -4.19 5.33
CA LEU A 9 -11.27 -3.34 5.43
C LEU A 9 -10.16 -3.79 4.47
N ARG A 10 -9.92 -5.10 4.36
CA ARG A 10 -8.96 -5.63 3.37
C ARG A 10 -9.35 -5.25 1.94
N GLN A 11 -10.63 -5.37 1.59
CA GLN A 11 -11.12 -5.00 0.27
C GLN A 11 -10.92 -3.50 -0.01
N LEU A 12 -11.29 -2.63 0.94
CA LEU A 12 -11.09 -1.19 0.80
C LEU A 12 -9.61 -0.83 0.61
N LEU A 13 -8.70 -1.43 1.39
CA LEU A 13 -7.27 -1.20 1.25
C LEU A 13 -6.73 -1.62 -0.12
N VAL A 14 -7.20 -2.75 -0.66
CA VAL A 14 -6.78 -3.22 -1.99
C VAL A 14 -7.35 -2.33 -3.10
N VAL A 15 -8.62 -1.91 -3.01
CA VAL A 15 -9.23 -0.98 -3.97
C VAL A 15 -8.50 0.37 -3.97
N GLY A 16 -8.19 0.91 -2.79
CA GLY A 16 -7.38 2.12 -2.67
C GLY A 16 -5.97 1.95 -3.24
N ALA A 17 -5.31 0.83 -2.97
CA ALA A 17 -4.00 0.53 -3.53
C ALA A 17 -4.03 0.45 -5.08
N MET A 18 -5.09 -0.09 -5.67
CA MET A 18 -5.27 -0.09 -7.13
C MET A 18 -5.39 1.32 -7.69
N ALA A 19 -6.08 2.23 -6.99
CA ALA A 19 -6.16 3.64 -7.40
C ALA A 19 -4.78 4.32 -7.35
N VAL A 20 -3.99 4.08 -6.30
CA VAL A 20 -2.62 4.60 -6.18
C VAL A 20 -1.72 4.07 -7.29
N ILE A 21 -1.84 2.78 -7.64
CA ILE A 21 -1.06 2.20 -8.73
C ILE A 21 -1.44 2.83 -10.08
N ARG A 22 -2.73 2.97 -10.39
CA ARG A 22 -3.16 3.66 -11.62
C ARG A 22 -2.64 5.09 -11.71
N TYR A 23 -2.62 5.80 -10.57
CA TYR A 23 -2.03 7.14 -10.51
C TYR A 23 -0.52 7.10 -10.76
N ALA A 24 0.18 6.12 -10.16
CA ALA A 24 1.61 5.92 -10.33
C ALA A 24 2.02 5.60 -11.77
N GLU A 25 1.21 4.83 -12.51
CA GLU A 25 1.47 4.52 -13.92
C GLU A 25 1.35 5.77 -14.81
N ARG A 26 0.42 6.68 -14.48
CA ARG A 26 0.17 7.89 -15.29
C ARG A 26 1.10 9.05 -14.97
N ASN A 27 1.37 9.28 -13.69
CA ASN A 27 2.05 10.48 -13.20
C ASN A 27 3.43 10.18 -12.61
N GLY A 28 3.87 8.92 -12.66
CA GLY A 28 5.03 8.45 -11.91
C GLY A 28 4.74 8.31 -10.41
N THR A 29 5.69 7.74 -9.68
CA THR A 29 5.59 7.58 -8.22
C THR A 29 6.91 7.86 -7.55
N ARG A 30 6.85 8.50 -6.38
CA ARG A 30 8.00 8.67 -5.49
C ARG A 30 8.40 7.38 -4.76
N ARG A 31 7.75 6.25 -5.06
CA ARG A 31 7.97 4.96 -4.41
C ARG A 31 8.76 4.03 -5.34
N PRO A 32 10.11 4.08 -5.37
CA PRO A 32 10.91 3.29 -6.32
C PRO A 32 10.68 1.78 -6.16
N TRP A 33 10.46 1.31 -4.92
CA TRP A 33 10.12 -0.10 -4.66
C TRP A 33 8.80 -0.53 -5.33
N LEU A 34 7.84 0.38 -5.50
CA LEU A 34 6.55 0.06 -6.12
C LEU A 34 6.71 -0.08 -7.64
N VAL A 35 7.52 0.78 -8.26
CA VAL A 35 7.89 0.69 -9.69
C VAL A 35 8.58 -0.64 -9.96
N GLN A 36 9.59 -0.99 -9.15
CA GLN A 36 10.30 -2.26 -9.29
C GLN A 36 9.38 -3.46 -9.10
N LEU A 37 8.41 -3.38 -8.18
CA LEU A 37 7.46 -4.45 -7.95
C LEU A 37 6.49 -4.62 -9.12
N MET A 38 5.98 -3.52 -9.67
CA MET A 38 5.09 -3.52 -10.84
C MET A 38 5.81 -4.02 -12.10
N ALA A 39 7.12 -3.78 -12.22
CA ALA A 39 7.92 -4.33 -13.32
C ALA A 39 8.07 -5.86 -13.27
N ARG A 40 7.96 -6.48 -12.09
CA ARG A 40 8.22 -7.93 -11.89
C ARG A 40 6.97 -8.76 -11.62
N ARG A 41 5.84 -8.13 -11.31
CA ARG A 41 4.61 -8.78 -10.80
C ARG A 41 3.38 -8.10 -11.38
N THR A 42 2.27 -8.83 -11.42
CA THR A 42 0.99 -8.27 -11.88
C THR A 42 0.50 -7.15 -10.97
N THR A 43 -0.26 -6.21 -11.54
CA THR A 43 -0.83 -5.04 -10.85
C THR A 43 -1.61 -5.42 -9.58
N LYS A 44 -2.36 -6.53 -9.63
CA LYS A 44 -3.11 -7.03 -8.47
C LYS A 44 -2.19 -7.46 -7.31
N VAL A 45 -1.07 -8.12 -7.61
CA VAL A 45 -0.08 -8.51 -6.59
C VAL A 45 0.60 -7.28 -6.01
N ALA A 46 0.97 -6.31 -6.86
CA ALA A 46 1.51 -5.04 -6.40
C ALA A 46 0.52 -4.27 -5.50
N ALA A 47 -0.77 -4.29 -5.83
CA ALA A 47 -1.81 -3.66 -5.03
C ALA A 47 -1.97 -4.32 -3.66
N VAL A 48 -1.95 -5.66 -3.59
CA VAL A 48 -1.99 -6.38 -2.32
C VAL A 48 -0.76 -6.07 -1.46
N ALA A 49 0.43 -6.01 -2.07
CA ALA A 49 1.65 -5.65 -1.35
C ALA A 49 1.60 -4.22 -0.80
N LEU A 50 1.12 -3.27 -1.62
CA LEU A 50 0.93 -1.88 -1.21
C LEU A 50 -0.10 -1.77 -0.08
N ALA A 51 -1.25 -2.42 -0.20
CA ALA A 51 -2.26 -2.50 0.85
C ALA A 51 -1.68 -3.08 2.14
N ASN A 52 -0.85 -4.12 2.06
CA ASN A 52 -0.21 -4.71 3.23
C ASN A 52 0.80 -3.75 3.90
N LYS A 53 1.56 -2.98 3.12
CA LYS A 53 2.47 -1.95 3.65
C LYS A 53 1.68 -0.84 4.36
N THR A 54 0.61 -0.36 3.73
CA THR A 54 -0.28 0.65 4.33
C THR A 54 -0.95 0.14 5.61
N ALA A 55 -1.44 -1.10 5.62
CA ALA A 55 -2.05 -1.69 6.81
C ALA A 55 -1.08 -1.75 8.00
N ARG A 56 0.18 -2.12 7.76
CA ARG A 56 1.21 -2.13 8.82
C ARG A 56 1.52 -0.74 9.35
N MET A 57 1.54 0.27 8.47
CA MET A 57 1.74 1.66 8.85
C MET A 57 0.56 2.17 9.69
N VAL A 58 -0.68 1.91 9.26
CA VAL A 58 -1.88 2.26 10.03
C VAL A 58 -1.86 1.59 11.40
N TRP A 59 -1.51 0.30 11.47
CA TRP A 59 -1.37 -0.40 12.74
C TRP A 59 -0.36 0.27 13.66
N ALA A 60 0.86 0.54 13.16
CA ALA A 60 1.90 1.20 13.95
C ALA A 60 1.48 2.59 14.46
N LEU A 61 0.77 3.37 13.62
CA LEU A 61 0.24 4.68 14.01
C LEU A 61 -0.83 4.55 15.11
N MET A 62 -1.75 3.59 14.96
CA MET A 62 -2.80 3.35 15.96
C MET A 62 -2.24 2.86 17.29
N THR A 63 -1.24 1.98 17.27
CA THR A 63 -0.64 1.45 18.50
C THR A 63 0.34 2.42 19.14
N GLY A 64 1.01 3.26 18.35
CA GLY A 64 2.01 4.22 18.83
C GLY A 64 1.42 5.59 19.21
N GLY A 65 0.17 5.88 18.85
CA GLY A 65 -0.43 7.20 19.04
C GLY A 65 0.24 8.31 18.21
N GLU A 66 1.10 7.93 17.26
CA GLU A 66 1.85 8.87 16.45
C GLU A 66 1.02 9.38 15.26
N ARG A 67 1.33 10.60 14.82
CA ARG A 67 0.75 11.16 13.60
C ARG A 67 1.44 10.57 12.38
N TYR A 68 0.68 10.44 11.29
CA TYR A 68 1.24 10.03 10.00
C TYR A 68 2.40 10.94 9.60
N ARG A 69 3.56 10.33 9.35
CA ARG A 69 4.71 10.99 8.75
C ARG A 69 4.92 10.36 7.38
N GLU A 70 5.05 11.19 6.36
CA GLU A 70 5.37 10.67 5.03
C GLU A 70 6.72 9.96 5.12
N PRO A 71 6.81 8.66 4.74
CA PRO A 71 8.05 7.92 4.85
C PRO A 71 9.10 8.56 3.95
N VAL A 72 10.19 9.04 4.56
CA VAL A 72 11.34 9.59 3.85
C VAL A 72 11.92 8.47 2.99
N ILE A 73 12.00 8.71 1.69
CA ILE A 73 12.57 7.77 0.73
C ILE A 73 14.08 7.91 0.86
N ALA A 74 14.74 6.89 1.41
CA ALA A 74 16.20 6.72 1.35
C ALA A 74 16.61 6.25 -0.05
#